data_AF-A0AAV9M4L9-F1
#
_entry.id   AF-A0AAV9M4L9-F1
#
_cell.length_a   1.000
_cell.length_b   1.000
_cell.length_c   1.000
_cell.angle_alpha   90.00
_cell.angle_beta   90.00
_cell.angle_gamma   90.00
#
_symmetry.space_group_name_H-M   'P 1'
#
loop_
_entity.id
_entity.type
_entity.pdbx_description
1 polymer ?
#
loop_
_entity_poly.entity_id
_entity_poly.type
_entity_poly.pdbx_seq_one_letter_code
_entity_poly.pdbx_strand_id
1 'polypeptide(L)' 'MPCSTKWSYMLIEWTRYRPKLKIKRVLWIFPSNGWVKYNTDRASRGNLGRSSYAFCLRNNKGDVEYAE' A
#
# COMPACT_ATOMS: atom_id res chain seq x y z
N MET A 1 -6.17 13.18 19.08
CA MET A 1 -6.84 14.49 19.00
C MET A 1 -8.23 14.24 18.44
N PRO A 2 -9.31 14.61 19.12
CA PRO A 2 -10.64 14.54 18.53
C PRO A 2 -10.70 15.50 17.33
N CYS A 3 -11.13 15.01 16.18
CA CYS A 3 -11.28 15.81 14.97
C CYS A 3 -12.58 16.62 15.07
N SER A 4 -12.58 17.88 14.61
CA SER A 4 -13.82 18.68 14.59
C SER A 4 -14.86 18.10 13.63
N THR A 5 -16.15 18.18 13.98
CA THR A 5 -17.26 17.74 13.11
C THR A 5 -17.87 18.90 12.29
N LYS A 6 -17.47 20.14 12.55
CA LYS A 6 -17.98 21.33 11.84
C LYS A 6 -17.04 21.69 10.68
N TRP A 7 -17.62 21.86 9.48
CA TRP A 7 -16.90 22.09 8.23
C TRP A 7 -15.83 23.19 8.30
N SER A 8 -16.18 24.34 8.88
CA SER A 8 -15.27 25.48 8.99
C SER A 8 -14.00 25.17 9.78
N TYR A 9 -14.11 24.35 10.83
CA TYR A 9 -12.96 23.98 11.66
C TYR A 9 -12.15 22.86 11.02
N MET A 10 -12.78 21.91 10.33
CA MET A 10 -12.07 20.89 9.55
C MET A 10 -11.13 21.51 8.50
N LEU A 11 -11.59 22.56 7.81
CA LEU A 11 -10.75 23.30 6.85
C LEU A 11 -9.53 23.95 7.51
N ILE A 12 -9.69 24.51 8.71
CA ILE A 12 -8.59 25.12 9.47
C ILE A 12 -7.61 24.05 9.96
N GLU A 13 -8.11 22.92 10.44
CA GLU A 13 -7.27 21.77 10.84
C GLU A 13 -6.46 21.25 9.65
N TRP A 14 -7.09 21.07 8.49
CA TRP A 14 -6.43 20.59 7.26
C TRP A 14 -5.35 21.54 6.75
N THR A 15 -5.64 22.83 6.69
CA THR A 15 -4.70 23.84 6.18
C THR A 15 -3.46 23.98 7.08
N ARG A 16 -3.64 23.79 8.40
CA ARG A 16 -2.54 23.81 9.39
C ARG A 16 -1.81 22.48 9.48
N TYR A 17 -2.43 21.39 9.09
CA TYR A 17 -1.81 20.07 9.16
C TYR A 17 -0.56 20.01 8.28
N ARG A 18 0.53 19.53 8.88
CA ARG A 18 1.78 19.22 8.19
C ARG A 18 2.10 17.76 8.48
N PRO A 19 1.83 16.83 7.55
CA PRO A 19 2.12 15.43 7.79
C PRO A 19 3.62 15.25 7.96
N LYS A 20 4.01 14.50 8.98
CA LYS A 20 5.38 13.98 9.06
C LYS A 20 5.55 12.92 7.98
N LEU A 21 6.17 13.31 6.88
CA LEU A 21 6.46 12.39 5.77
C LEU A 21 7.53 11.40 6.22
N LYS A 22 7.16 10.12 6.32
CA LYS A 22 8.11 9.01 6.35
C LYS A 22 8.23 8.45 4.94
N ILE A 23 9.27 8.85 4.24
CA ILE A 23 9.55 8.36 2.89
C ILE A 23 10.35 7.06 3.04
N LYS A 24 9.80 5.96 2.52
CA LYS A 24 10.54 4.71 2.35
C LYS A 24 10.70 4.45 0.86
N ARG A 25 11.94 4.41 0.38
CA ARG A 25 12.23 4.04 -1.00
C ARG A 25 11.91 2.56 -1.17
N VAL A 26 11.01 2.23 -2.08
CA VAL A 26 10.72 0.86 -2.50
C VAL A 26 11.28 0.72 -3.91
N LEU A 27 12.37 -0.04 -4.04
CA LEU A 27 12.96 -0.32 -5.34
C LEU A 27 12.44 -1.66 -5.86
N TRP A 28 12.10 -1.70 -7.13
CA TRP A 28 11.79 -2.95 -7.81
C TRP A 28 13.07 -3.58 -8.36
N ILE A 29 13.56 -4.60 -7.68
CA ILE A 29 14.75 -5.36 -8.10
C ILE A 29 14.29 -6.75 -8.54
N PHE A 30 14.72 -7.23 -9.70
CA PHE A 30 14.43 -8.61 -10.11
C PHE A 30 14.99 -9.61 -9.08
N PRO A 31 14.26 -10.70 -8.79
CA PRO A 31 14.79 -11.75 -7.93
C PRO A 31 16.01 -12.41 -8.60
N SER A 32 16.88 -13.01 -7.79
CA SER A 32 18.03 -13.76 -8.29
C SER A 32 17.60 -14.95 -9.16
N ASN A 33 18.48 -15.46 -10.02
CA ASN A 33 18.19 -16.64 -10.82
C ASN A 33 17.72 -17.82 -9.96
N GLY A 34 16.65 -18.49 -10.38
CA GLY A 34 16.00 -19.58 -9.64
C GLY A 34 15.02 -19.13 -8.55
N TRP A 35 14.82 -17.83 -8.36
CA TRP A 35 13.85 -17.28 -7.41
C TRP A 35 12.67 -16.61 -8.11
N VAL A 36 11.53 -16.67 -7.45
CA VAL A 36 10.32 -15.92 -7.80
C VAL A 36 10.01 -14.87 -6.73
N LYS A 37 9.44 -13.76 -7.14
CA LYS A 37 8.94 -12.70 -6.26
C LYS A 37 7.42 -12.78 -6.15
N TYR A 38 6.94 -12.83 -4.91
CA TYR A 38 5.53 -12.74 -4.57
C TYR A 38 5.09 -11.28 -4.45
N ASN A 39 4.15 -10.86 -5.30
CA ASN A 39 3.57 -9.52 -5.26
C ASN A 39 2.10 -9.63 -4.90
N THR A 40 1.71 -9.01 -3.80
CA THR A 40 0.31 -8.83 -3.38
C THR A 40 0.00 -7.35 -3.42
N ASP A 41 -1.23 -7.00 -3.81
CA ASP A 41 -1.73 -5.66 -3.54
C ASP A 41 -1.97 -5.49 -2.04
N ARG A 42 -2.05 -4.23 -1.58
CA ARG A 42 -2.28 -3.96 -0.16
C ARG A 42 -3.74 -4.22 0.18
N ALA A 43 -3.98 -5.06 1.17
CA ALA A 43 -5.27 -5.14 1.85
C ALA A 43 -5.46 -3.96 2.82
N SER A 44 -6.68 -3.40 2.86
CA SER A 44 -7.06 -2.38 3.85
C SER A 44 -7.27 -3.02 5.22
N ARG A 45 -6.41 -2.69 6.20
CA ARG A 45 -6.56 -3.17 7.58
C ARG A 45 -7.76 -2.48 8.24
N GLY A 46 -8.79 -3.24 8.60
CA GLY A 46 -9.94 -2.74 9.38
C GLY A 46 -11.22 -2.44 8.59
N ASN A 47 -11.32 -2.88 7.33
CA ASN A 47 -12.61 -2.86 6.63
C ASN A 47 -13.54 -3.95 7.20
N LEU A 48 -14.79 -3.59 7.51
CA LEU A 48 -15.82 -4.49 8.01
C LEU A 48 -16.34 -5.49 6.95
N GLY A 49 -16.03 -5.27 5.67
CA GLY A 49 -16.38 -6.16 4.56
C GLY A 49 -15.47 -7.38 4.46
N ARG A 50 -15.87 -8.38 3.67
CA ARG A 50 -15.02 -9.55 3.37
C ARG A 50 -13.72 -9.07 2.71
N SER A 51 -12.59 -9.51 3.27
CA SER A 51 -11.28 -9.29 2.65
C SER A 51 -11.04 -10.32 1.57
N SER A 52 -10.61 -9.87 0.38
CA SER A 52 -9.94 -10.71 -0.60
C SER A 52 -8.44 -10.40 -0.59
N TYR A 53 -7.64 -11.38 -1.01
CA TYR A 53 -6.24 -11.17 -1.35
C TYR A 53 -6.03 -11.70 -2.77
N ALA A 54 -5.13 -11.06 -3.51
CA ALA A 54 -4.66 -11.54 -4.80
C ALA A 54 -3.14 -11.39 -4.87
N PHE A 55 -2.48 -12.28 -5.59
CA PHE A 55 -1.04 -12.23 -5.79
C PHE A 55 -0.58 -12.70 -7.16
N CYS A 56 0.63 -12.29 -7.52
CA CYS A 56 1.36 -12.87 -8.65
C CYS A 56 2.78 -13.27 -8.26
N LEU A 57 3.24 -14.41 -8.76
CA LEU A 57 4.64 -14.82 -8.72
C LEU A 57 5.31 -14.37 -10.01
N ARG A 58 6.42 -13.63 -9.89
CA ARG A 58 7.23 -13.21 -11.02
C ARG A 58 8.64 -13.72 -10.93
N ASN A 59 9.18 -14.27 -12.01
CA ASN A 59 10.55 -14.76 -12.04
C ASN A 59 11.60 -13.64 -12.15
N ASN A 60 12.85 -14.05 -12.25
CA ASN A 60 14.02 -13.20 -12.41
C ASN A 60 14.04 -12.38 -13.72
N LYS A 61 13.19 -12.72 -14.70
CA LYS A 61 13.00 -11.94 -15.94
C LYS A 61 11.83 -10.95 -15.85
N GLY A 62 11.01 -11.06 -14.80
CA GLY A 62 9.81 -10.25 -14.60
C GLY A 62 8.53 -10.87 -15.15
N ASP A 63 8.62 -12.02 -15.81
CA ASP A 63 7.47 -12.75 -16.34
C ASP A 63 6.62 -13.27 -15.19
N VAL A 64 5.30 -13.30 -15.39
CA VAL A 64 4.36 -13.90 -14.43
C VAL A 64 4.37 -15.40 -14.64
N GLU A 65 4.70 -16.15 -13.58
CA GLU A 65 4.64 -17.62 -13.60
C GLU A 65 3.34 -18.14 -12.97
N TYR A 66 2.73 -17.38 -12.07
CA TYR A 66 1.46 -17.73 -11.42
C TYR A 66 0.70 -16.49 -10.96
N ALA A 67 -0.64 -16.54 -10.96
CA ALA A 67 -1.51 -15.52 -10.39
C ALA A 67 -2.77 -16.15 -9.78
N GLU A 68 -3.21 -15.59 -8.64
CA GLU A 68 -4.42 -15.98 -7.89
C GLU A 68 -5.08 -14.75 -7.25
#